data_AF-I4CZE2-F1
#
_entry.id   AF-I4CZE2-F1
#
_cell.length_a   1.000
_cell.length_b   1.000
_cell.length_c   1.000
_cell.angle_alpha   90.00
_cell.angle_beta   90.00
_cell.angle_gamma   90.00
#
_symmetry.space_group_name_H-M   'P 1'
#
loop_
_entity.id
_entity.type
_entity.pdbx_description
1 polymer ?
#
loop_
_entity_poly.entity_id
_entity_poly.type
_entity_poly.pdbx_seq_one_letter_code
_entity_poly.pdbx_strand_id
1 'polypeptide(L)'
;MDDRTRLALQEQLAQLEQQFGERLQADLTDLATLAQDLQQTRATASRRLVMLSIRERLHRLAGAAGTFGFAKLGERARQLEQRADRWLDSAKPGSRAAEAFARAVLQLAGETPGQERDGAAELPEHHEEPAPGCRIYLMKADPVAGASMAVTLRNFGYLVSQWPNFAALQAAVADELPDALIVSVQQDSDFDALAALQQGLEQPLPLLVIHDRADFASQLAAVRAGAQGFFVRPLDITQLENSLERCLDRQQGEPFRVLIVDDDAELAARYSLVLRNAQMQVQILTEPTRVLETMRSFNPEVLLLDVNMPDCSGPELAQMIRLHDEWLRVTIIYLSAETDTHRQMAALLKAGDDFITKPISDTALVAAVYSHAQRARSLSTALARDSLTGLLKHADIKEQLALEVQRTTRTGKPASVVMLDLDHFKQINDTYGHAAGDNVIRALANLLRQRLRRIDSLGRYGGEEFVAVLPECSALQARRIFDEIRVRFAALSFNAGDQEFRVTFSAGICETDGHSASGLLLEHADQALYVAKHNGRNQVQIAQR
;
A
#
# COMPACT_ATOMS: atom_id res chain seq x y z
N MET A 1 10.43 -19.69 7.52
CA MET A 1 11.42 -19.50 6.44
C MET A 1 12.48 -20.59 6.61
N ASP A 2 12.75 -21.41 5.59
CA ASP A 2 13.70 -22.53 5.65
C ASP A 2 15.11 -22.03 6.07
N ASP A 3 15.83 -22.78 6.91
CA ASP A 3 17.18 -22.44 7.39
C ASP A 3 18.16 -22.12 6.23
N ARG A 4 17.89 -22.73 5.07
CA ARG A 4 18.56 -22.48 3.78
C ARG A 4 18.39 -21.05 3.27
N THR A 5 17.21 -20.47 3.39
CA THR A 5 16.92 -19.12 2.88
C THR A 5 17.55 -18.05 3.77
N ARG A 6 17.66 -18.31 5.09
CA ARG A 6 18.39 -17.46 6.04
C ARG A 6 19.90 -17.47 5.77
N LEU A 7 20.48 -18.64 5.52
CA LEU A 7 21.89 -18.78 5.10
C LEU A 7 22.16 -18.08 3.77
N ALA A 8 21.30 -18.24 2.77
CA ALA A 8 21.43 -17.57 1.48
C ALA A 8 21.35 -16.03 1.59
N LEU A 9 20.47 -15.50 2.44
CA LEU A 9 20.37 -14.07 2.70
C LEU A 9 21.65 -13.53 3.38
N GLN A 10 22.17 -14.25 4.37
CA GLN A 10 23.42 -13.89 5.05
C GLN A 10 24.62 -13.91 4.09
N GLU A 11 24.68 -14.89 3.19
CA GLU A 11 25.70 -14.95 2.13
C GLU A 11 25.61 -13.77 1.17
N GLN A 12 24.39 -13.40 0.73
CA GLN A 12 24.18 -12.25 -0.16
C GLN A 12 24.52 -10.91 0.51
N LEU A 13 24.14 -10.72 1.78
CA LEU A 13 24.53 -9.54 2.55
C LEU A 13 26.05 -9.47 2.73
N ALA A 14 26.70 -10.59 3.06
CA ALA A 14 28.15 -10.67 3.18
C ALA A 14 28.87 -10.37 1.85
N GLN A 15 28.29 -10.80 0.72
CA GLN A 15 28.82 -10.50 -0.61
C GLN A 15 28.72 -9.00 -0.94
N LEU A 16 27.60 -8.36 -0.62
CA LEU A 16 27.43 -6.91 -0.76
C LEU A 16 28.40 -6.14 0.15
N GLU A 17 28.62 -6.61 1.37
CA GLU A 17 29.62 -6.04 2.28
C GLU A 17 31.05 -6.12 1.70
N GLN A 18 31.41 -7.26 1.09
CA GLN A 18 32.70 -7.41 0.44
C GLN A 18 32.85 -6.48 -0.77
N GLN A 19 31.84 -6.38 -1.62
CA GLN A 19 31.82 -5.47 -2.78
C GLN A 19 31.96 -4.01 -2.35
N PHE A 20 31.23 -3.60 -1.31
CA PHE A 20 31.37 -2.27 -0.73
C PHE A 20 32.79 -2.05 -0.18
N GLY A 21 33.39 -3.05 0.46
CA GLY A 21 34.78 -2.97 0.93
C GLY A 21 35.79 -2.74 -0.20
N GLU A 22 35.64 -3.42 -1.33
CA GLU A 22 36.49 -3.23 -2.52
C GLU A 22 36.30 -1.85 -3.15
N ARG A 23 35.04 -1.40 -3.31
CA ARG A 23 34.71 -0.05 -3.79
C ARG A 23 35.24 1.03 -2.86
N LEU A 24 35.07 0.85 -1.55
CA LEU A 24 35.53 1.77 -0.52
C LEU A 24 37.02 2.06 -0.64
N GLN A 25 37.83 1.02 -0.90
CA GLN A 25 39.27 1.18 -1.08
C GLN A 25 39.61 2.03 -2.31
N ALA A 26 38.87 1.85 -3.42
CA ALA A 26 39.00 2.68 -4.60
C ALA A 26 38.56 4.14 -4.32
N ASP A 27 37.43 4.34 -3.65
CA ASP A 27 36.90 5.67 -3.30
C ASP A 27 37.85 6.45 -2.38
N LEU A 28 38.46 5.80 -1.39
CA LEU A 28 39.47 6.42 -0.53
C LEU A 28 40.73 6.81 -1.32
N THR A 29 41.16 5.97 -2.27
CA THR A 29 42.31 6.25 -3.13
C THR A 29 42.05 7.46 -4.03
N ASP A 30 40.86 7.53 -4.62
CA ASP A 30 40.46 8.67 -5.44
C ASP A 30 40.30 9.95 -4.62
N LEU A 31 39.73 9.87 -3.41
CA LEU A 31 39.67 11.00 -2.46
C LEU A 31 41.08 11.52 -2.12
N ALA A 32 42.07 10.63 -1.97
CA ALA A 32 43.45 11.02 -1.77
C ALA A 32 44.01 11.78 -2.99
N THR A 33 43.73 11.30 -4.19
CA THR A 33 44.14 11.96 -5.45
C THR A 33 43.53 13.36 -5.58
N LEU A 34 42.22 13.48 -5.38
CA LEU A 34 41.53 14.77 -5.42
C LEU A 34 42.04 15.74 -4.35
N ALA A 35 42.37 15.25 -3.16
CA ALA A 35 42.96 16.07 -2.11
C ALA A 35 44.36 16.58 -2.48
N GLN A 36 45.17 15.78 -3.18
CA GLN A 36 46.46 16.23 -3.71
C GLN A 36 46.27 17.30 -4.80
N ASP A 37 45.31 17.11 -5.71
CA ASP A 37 44.98 18.09 -6.75
C ASP A 37 44.51 19.43 -6.16
N LEU A 38 43.72 19.37 -5.07
CA LEU A 38 43.27 20.58 -4.37
C LEU A 38 44.45 21.38 -3.77
N GLN A 39 45.52 20.71 -3.31
CA GLN A 39 46.73 21.37 -2.81
C GLN A 39 47.55 22.03 -3.92
N GLN A 40 47.64 21.38 -5.08
CA GLN A 40 48.45 21.86 -6.20
C GLN A 40 47.77 22.99 -6.99
N THR A 41 46.44 22.94 -7.10
CA THR A 41 45.65 23.94 -7.83
C THR A 41 45.73 25.29 -7.13
N ARG A 42 46.06 26.38 -7.84
CA ARG A 42 46.10 27.75 -7.29
C ARG A 42 44.93 28.64 -7.68
N ALA A 43 44.29 28.36 -8.82
CA ALA A 43 43.16 29.14 -9.30
C ALA A 43 41.88 28.84 -8.50
N THR A 44 41.20 29.88 -8.02
CA THR A 44 40.00 29.75 -7.17
C THR A 44 38.85 29.00 -7.84
N ALA A 45 38.62 29.23 -9.14
CA ALA A 45 37.56 28.55 -9.89
C ALA A 45 37.82 27.04 -10.01
N SER A 46 39.06 26.64 -10.34
CA SER A 46 39.46 25.23 -10.42
C SER A 46 39.43 24.53 -9.06
N ARG A 47 39.82 25.22 -7.98
CA ARG A 47 39.68 24.67 -6.61
C ARG A 47 38.23 24.39 -6.24
N ARG A 48 37.30 25.26 -6.68
CA ARG A 48 35.87 25.08 -6.41
C ARG A 48 35.34 23.82 -7.08
N LEU A 49 35.75 23.51 -8.31
CA LEU A 49 35.39 22.28 -9.01
C LEU A 49 35.91 21.03 -8.29
N VAL A 50 37.19 21.02 -7.91
CA VAL A 50 37.79 19.89 -7.16
C VAL A 50 37.10 19.71 -5.80
N MET A 51 36.77 20.80 -5.11
CA MET A 51 36.03 20.75 -3.84
C MET A 51 34.63 20.14 -4.00
N LEU A 52 33.92 20.44 -5.09
CA LEU A 52 32.61 19.83 -5.38
C LEU A 52 32.74 18.30 -5.56
N SER A 53 33.72 17.84 -6.34
CA SER A 53 33.96 16.40 -6.52
C SER A 53 34.36 15.69 -5.23
N ILE A 54 35.16 16.33 -4.37
CA ILE A 54 35.48 15.77 -3.05
C ILE A 54 34.23 15.69 -2.18
N ARG A 55 33.41 16.75 -2.14
CA ARG A 55 32.17 16.78 -1.37
C ARG A 55 31.21 15.66 -1.77
N GLU A 56 30.98 15.45 -3.06
CA GLU A 56 30.10 14.38 -3.57
C GLU A 56 30.55 12.98 -3.12
N ARG A 57 31.86 12.70 -3.15
CA ARG A 57 32.39 11.42 -2.66
C ARG A 57 32.28 11.27 -1.15
N LEU A 58 32.53 12.35 -0.39
CA LEU A 58 32.35 12.36 1.05
C LEU A 58 30.88 12.16 1.44
N HIS A 59 29.94 12.72 0.68
CA HIS A 59 28.50 12.54 0.89
C HIS A 59 28.08 11.08 0.71
N ARG A 60 28.44 10.47 -0.42
CA ARG A 60 28.19 9.05 -0.68
C ARG A 60 28.79 8.16 0.41
N LEU A 61 30.04 8.43 0.79
CA LEU A 61 30.72 7.69 1.86
C LEU A 61 30.03 7.85 3.22
N ALA A 62 29.61 9.07 3.58
CA ALA A 62 28.90 9.34 4.84
C ALA A 62 27.54 8.62 4.91
N GLY A 63 26.84 8.50 3.77
CA GLY A 63 25.54 7.85 3.67
C GLY A 63 25.58 6.32 3.71
N ALA A 64 26.62 5.71 3.12
CA ALA A 64 26.71 4.25 2.99
C ALA A 64 27.54 3.58 4.10
N ALA A 65 28.65 4.19 4.54
CA ALA A 65 29.64 3.54 5.40
C ALA A 65 29.05 2.99 6.71
N GLY A 66 28.14 3.72 7.35
CA GLY A 66 27.51 3.25 8.60
C GLY A 66 26.64 2.00 8.40
N THR A 67 25.94 1.90 7.27
CA THR A 67 25.09 0.75 6.94
C THR A 67 25.91 -0.53 6.73
N PHE A 68 27.13 -0.41 6.22
CA PHE A 68 28.06 -1.53 5.98
C PHE A 68 29.05 -1.76 7.12
N GLY A 69 28.79 -1.24 8.33
CA GLY A 69 29.62 -1.52 9.52
C GLY A 69 30.86 -0.63 9.68
N PHE A 70 30.97 0.47 8.92
CA PHE A 70 32.05 1.45 9.00
C PHE A 70 31.59 2.78 9.61
N ALA A 71 30.87 2.73 10.74
CA ALA A 71 30.22 3.89 11.36
C ALA A 71 31.18 5.07 11.63
N LYS A 72 32.37 4.81 12.20
CA LYS A 72 33.40 5.85 12.47
C LYS A 72 33.91 6.52 11.20
N LEU A 73 34.04 5.76 10.12
CA LEU A 73 34.47 6.28 8.82
C LEU A 73 33.39 7.20 8.24
N GLY A 74 32.13 6.76 8.29
CA GLY A 74 30.98 7.56 7.86
C GLY A 74 30.85 8.86 8.63
N GLU A 75 31.03 8.84 9.96
CA GLU A 75 30.98 10.05 10.80
C GLU A 75 32.06 11.07 10.41
N ARG A 76 33.29 10.61 10.16
CA ARG A 76 34.39 11.49 9.74
C ARG A 76 34.22 12.00 8.32
N ALA A 77 33.71 11.18 7.41
CA ALA A 77 33.35 11.60 6.05
C ALA A 77 32.33 12.75 6.10
N ARG A 78 31.30 12.62 6.94
CA ARG A 78 30.27 13.65 7.17
C ARG A 78 30.84 14.95 7.75
N GLN A 79 31.74 14.88 8.73
CA GLN A 79 32.41 16.07 9.28
C GLN A 79 33.23 16.82 8.21
N LEU A 80 33.85 16.09 7.29
CA LEU A 80 34.58 16.68 6.17
C LEU A 80 33.61 17.25 5.11
N GLU A 81 32.52 16.55 4.79
CA GLU A 81 31.47 17.04 3.91
C GLU A 81 30.93 18.41 4.38
N GLN A 82 30.57 18.54 5.66
CA GLN A 82 30.10 19.81 6.25
C GLN A 82 31.16 20.92 6.23
N ARG A 83 32.45 20.56 6.22
CA ARG A 83 33.54 21.54 6.05
C ARG A 83 33.69 21.97 4.60
N ALA A 84 33.46 21.07 3.65
CA ALA A 84 33.44 21.37 2.22
C ALA A 84 32.29 22.32 1.88
N ASP A 85 31.08 22.05 2.38
CA ASP A 85 29.90 22.93 2.25
C ASP A 85 30.20 24.35 2.75
N ARG A 86 30.70 24.49 3.98
CA ARG A 86 31.08 25.80 4.55
C ARG A 86 32.13 26.54 3.72
N TRP A 87 33.02 25.81 3.05
CA TRP A 87 34.01 26.41 2.17
C TRP A 87 33.39 26.86 0.84
N LEU A 88 32.47 26.06 0.28
CA LEU A 88 31.75 26.37 -0.96
C LEU A 88 30.77 27.55 -0.80
N ASP A 89 30.17 27.72 0.37
CA ASP A 89 29.26 28.83 0.67
C ASP A 89 29.98 30.15 1.01
N SER A 90 31.30 30.10 1.21
CA SER A 90 32.11 31.29 1.52
C SER A 90 32.28 32.21 0.31
N ALA A 91 31.99 33.51 0.50
CA ALA A 91 32.20 34.54 -0.52
C ALA A 91 33.69 34.77 -0.90
N LYS A 92 34.63 34.41 -0.01
CA LYS A 92 36.09 34.47 -0.25
C LYS A 92 36.77 33.26 0.41
N PRO A 93 36.78 32.08 -0.25
CA PRO A 93 37.38 30.89 0.32
C PRO A 93 38.90 31.04 0.42
N GLY A 94 39.47 30.90 1.62
CA GLY A 94 40.91 31.09 1.85
C GLY A 94 41.75 29.88 1.41
N SER A 95 42.93 30.12 0.81
CA SER A 95 43.89 29.05 0.41
C SER A 95 44.28 28.15 1.58
N ARG A 96 44.53 28.75 2.74
CA ARG A 96 44.95 28.06 3.96
C ARG A 96 43.87 27.10 4.49
N ALA A 97 42.59 27.45 4.28
CA ALA A 97 41.46 26.60 4.66
C ALA A 97 41.34 25.39 3.71
N ALA A 98 41.57 25.59 2.40
CA ALA A 98 41.59 24.51 1.42
C ALA A 98 42.75 23.52 1.67
N GLU A 99 43.95 24.02 2.00
CA GLU A 99 45.11 23.18 2.34
C GLU A 99 44.91 22.39 3.64
N ALA A 100 44.27 22.99 4.65
CA ALA A 100 43.91 22.31 5.89
C ALA A 100 42.80 21.26 5.68
N PHE A 101 41.87 21.52 4.75
CA PHE A 101 40.85 20.56 4.34
C PHE A 101 41.46 19.36 3.60
N ALA A 102 42.29 19.61 2.59
CA ALA A 102 42.97 18.56 1.82
C ALA A 102 43.79 17.61 2.71
N ARG A 103 44.50 18.14 3.71
CA ARG A 103 45.23 17.31 4.69
C ARG A 103 44.31 16.40 5.51
N ALA A 104 43.13 16.89 5.88
CA ALA A 104 42.17 16.10 6.65
C ALA A 104 41.52 15.00 5.78
N VAL A 105 41.31 15.24 4.48
CA VAL A 105 40.86 14.21 3.53
C VAL A 105 41.94 13.15 3.31
N LEU A 106 43.20 13.54 3.17
CA LEU A 106 44.33 12.59 3.08
C LEU A 106 44.46 11.72 4.34
N GLN A 107 44.17 12.29 5.52
CA GLN A 107 44.17 11.53 6.77
C GLN A 107 43.02 10.51 6.80
N LEU A 108 41.82 10.86 6.33
CA LEU A 108 40.70 9.92 6.19
C LEU A 108 41.05 8.78 5.21
N ALA A 109 41.65 9.11 4.07
CA ALA A 109 42.04 8.13 3.04
C ALA A 109 43.17 7.18 3.48
N GLY A 110 44.01 7.59 4.44
CA GLY A 110 45.11 6.79 4.98
C GLY A 110 44.69 5.82 6.10
N GLU A 111 43.44 5.85 6.54
CA GLU A 111 42.96 4.97 7.61
C GLU A 111 42.56 3.60 7.04
N THR A 112 43.08 2.52 7.64
CA THR A 112 42.69 1.16 7.29
C THR A 112 41.29 0.90 7.86
N PRO A 113 40.30 0.46 7.05
CA PRO A 113 38.95 0.20 7.55
C PRO A 113 38.98 -0.94 8.59
N GLY A 114 38.77 -0.60 9.86
CA GLY A 114 38.62 -1.58 10.94
C GLY A 114 37.20 -2.12 10.97
N GLN A 115 37.03 -3.45 10.88
CA GLN A 115 35.74 -4.12 11.05
C GLN A 115 35.28 -4.01 12.51
N GLU A 116 34.33 -3.14 12.81
CA GLU A 116 33.55 -3.18 14.06
C GLU A 116 32.15 -3.71 13.70
N ARG A 117 31.86 -4.96 14.07
CA ARG A 117 30.53 -5.57 13.98
C ARG A 117 29.69 -5.07 15.14
N ASP A 118 28.63 -4.32 14.85
CA ASP A 118 27.52 -4.14 15.79
C ASP A 118 26.31 -4.96 15.32
N GLY A 119 25.62 -5.55 16.29
CA GLY A 119 24.83 -6.78 16.15
C GLY A 119 23.71 -6.76 15.11
N ALA A 120 23.59 -7.86 14.37
CA ALA A 120 22.46 -8.16 13.50
C ALA A 120 21.17 -8.22 14.33
N ALA A 121 20.23 -7.34 14.02
CA ALA A 121 18.91 -7.34 14.64
C ALA A 121 18.08 -8.51 14.07
N GLU A 122 17.56 -9.36 14.94
CA GLU A 122 16.63 -10.43 14.60
C GLU A 122 15.28 -9.83 14.18
N LEU A 123 14.81 -10.24 12.99
CA LEU A 123 13.51 -9.87 12.44
C LEU A 123 12.47 -10.94 12.84
N PRO A 124 11.20 -10.55 13.10
CA PRO A 124 10.13 -11.49 13.46
C PRO A 124 9.72 -12.38 12.28
N GLU A 125 9.41 -13.63 12.59
CA GLU A 125 8.93 -14.64 11.63
C GLU A 125 7.47 -14.40 11.22
N HIS A 126 7.14 -14.67 9.95
CA HIS A 126 5.75 -14.82 9.50
C HIS A 126 5.56 -16.10 8.66
N HIS A 127 4.39 -16.69 8.90
CA HIS A 127 3.92 -18.00 8.46
C HIS A 127 3.36 -18.04 7.02
N GLU A 128 3.19 -19.28 6.57
CA GLU A 128 2.92 -19.79 5.23
C GLU A 128 1.55 -19.43 4.61
N GLU A 129 1.47 -19.73 3.32
CA GLU A 129 0.41 -19.47 2.33
C GLU A 129 -1.04 -19.77 2.77
N PRO A 130 -2.04 -18.95 2.34
CA PRO A 130 -3.43 -19.17 2.72
C PRO A 130 -4.13 -20.21 1.85
N ALA A 131 -4.82 -21.14 2.52
CA ALA A 131 -5.82 -22.04 1.97
C ALA A 131 -7.14 -21.30 1.63
N PRO A 132 -8.02 -21.87 0.77
CA PRO A 132 -9.20 -21.17 0.30
C PRO A 132 -10.40 -21.30 1.27
N GLY A 133 -10.94 -20.14 1.68
CA GLY A 133 -12.20 -19.99 2.42
C GLY A 133 -12.01 -19.29 3.77
N CYS A 134 -12.23 -17.97 3.83
CA CYS A 134 -12.04 -17.18 5.05
C CYS A 134 -13.09 -17.51 6.13
N ARG A 135 -12.63 -18.01 7.27
CA ARG A 135 -13.41 -18.50 8.40
C ARG A 135 -13.51 -17.47 9.50
N ILE A 136 -14.75 -17.19 9.93
CA ILE A 136 -15.05 -16.18 10.92
C ILE A 136 -15.76 -16.83 12.10
N TYR A 137 -15.23 -16.64 13.31
CA TYR A 137 -15.92 -17.05 14.52
C TYR A 137 -16.70 -15.88 15.11
N LEU A 138 -18.01 -16.09 15.25
CA LEU A 138 -18.94 -15.12 15.78
C LEU A 138 -19.42 -15.56 17.17
N MET A 139 -19.05 -14.81 18.21
CA MET A 139 -19.61 -14.97 19.55
C MET A 139 -20.77 -13.99 19.75
N LYS A 140 -21.96 -14.53 20.04
CA LYS A 140 -23.19 -13.75 20.15
C LYS A 140 -23.67 -13.60 21.60
N ALA A 141 -24.26 -12.45 21.90
CA ALA A 141 -25.06 -12.23 23.09
C ALA A 141 -26.57 -12.54 22.88
N ASP A 142 -27.09 -12.31 21.66
CA ASP A 142 -28.49 -12.54 21.29
C ASP A 142 -28.59 -13.60 20.16
N PRO A 143 -29.33 -14.72 20.37
CA PRO A 143 -29.53 -15.77 19.38
C PRO A 143 -30.12 -15.31 18.05
N VAL A 144 -31.06 -14.34 18.04
CA VAL A 144 -31.81 -13.93 16.86
C VAL A 144 -31.00 -12.94 16.02
N ALA A 145 -30.46 -11.88 16.65
CA ALA A 145 -29.59 -10.93 15.97
C ALA A 145 -28.31 -11.59 15.43
N GLY A 146 -27.73 -12.54 16.18
CA GLY A 146 -26.55 -13.29 15.75
C GLY A 146 -26.80 -14.18 14.52
N ALA A 147 -28.00 -14.77 14.40
CA ALA A 147 -28.36 -15.57 13.23
C ALA A 147 -28.50 -14.71 11.96
N SER A 148 -29.14 -13.55 12.07
CA SER A 148 -29.27 -12.60 10.96
C SER A 148 -27.89 -12.09 10.48
N MET A 149 -27.01 -11.75 11.42
CA MET A 149 -25.64 -11.31 11.09
C MET A 149 -24.81 -12.41 10.44
N ALA A 150 -24.89 -13.66 10.94
CA ALA A 150 -24.20 -14.79 10.32
C ALA A 150 -24.69 -15.08 8.90
N VAL A 151 -25.99 -14.98 8.64
CA VAL A 151 -26.54 -15.10 7.26
C VAL A 151 -25.99 -13.99 6.38
N THR A 152 -25.94 -12.76 6.89
CA THR A 152 -25.45 -11.60 6.13
C THR A 152 -23.95 -11.71 5.84
N LEU A 153 -23.14 -12.17 6.79
CA LEU A 153 -21.71 -12.43 6.59
C LEU A 153 -21.45 -13.63 5.66
N ARG A 154 -22.26 -14.70 5.72
CA ARG A 154 -22.19 -15.78 4.73
C ARG A 154 -22.57 -15.31 3.33
N ASN A 155 -23.52 -14.38 3.23
CA ASN A 155 -23.86 -13.69 2.00
C ASN A 155 -22.70 -12.81 1.49
N PHE A 156 -21.75 -12.42 2.32
CA PHE A 156 -20.50 -11.77 1.88
C PHE A 156 -19.39 -12.78 1.50
N GLY A 157 -19.65 -14.09 1.58
CA GLY A 157 -18.72 -15.14 1.19
C GLY A 157 -17.88 -15.72 2.34
N TYR A 158 -18.11 -15.28 3.58
CA TYR A 158 -17.39 -15.78 4.76
C TYR A 158 -17.95 -17.12 5.26
N LEU A 159 -17.07 -18.00 5.75
CA LEU A 159 -17.44 -19.22 6.46
C LEU A 159 -17.67 -18.90 7.94
N VAL A 160 -18.92 -18.60 8.30
CA VAL A 160 -19.25 -18.13 9.67
C VAL A 160 -19.71 -19.27 10.57
N SER A 161 -18.92 -19.53 11.63
CA SER A 161 -19.26 -20.41 12.74
C SER A 161 -19.69 -19.60 13.95
N GLN A 162 -20.77 -20.02 14.63
CA GLN A 162 -21.34 -19.30 15.76
C GLN A 162 -21.06 -20.01 17.07
N TRP A 163 -20.65 -19.25 18.08
CA TRP A 163 -20.36 -19.76 19.41
C TRP A 163 -21.23 -19.06 20.46
N PRO A 164 -21.83 -19.80 21.41
CA PRO A 164 -22.82 -19.28 22.35
C PRO A 164 -22.21 -18.48 23.51
N ASN A 165 -20.93 -18.72 23.85
CA ASN A 165 -20.25 -18.07 24.95
C ASN A 165 -18.73 -18.13 24.75
N PHE A 166 -18.00 -17.39 25.59
CA PHE A 166 -16.55 -17.29 25.51
C PHE A 166 -15.83 -18.62 25.71
N ALA A 167 -16.30 -19.46 26.65
CA ALA A 167 -15.67 -20.77 26.91
C ALA A 167 -15.74 -21.70 25.68
N ALA A 168 -16.88 -21.72 24.98
CA ALA A 168 -17.04 -22.48 23.75
C ALA A 168 -16.18 -21.90 22.60
N LEU A 169 -16.08 -20.56 22.51
CA LEU A 169 -15.21 -19.89 21.55
C LEU A 169 -13.74 -20.27 21.79
N GLN A 170 -13.28 -20.20 23.04
CA GLN A 170 -11.90 -20.52 23.42
C GLN A 170 -11.56 -21.98 23.10
N ALA A 171 -12.46 -22.93 23.40
CA ALA A 171 -12.27 -24.32 23.05
C ALA A 171 -12.19 -24.53 21.52
N ALA A 172 -13.01 -23.81 20.74
CA ALA A 172 -12.99 -23.88 19.29
C ALA A 172 -11.72 -23.29 18.67
N VAL A 173 -11.21 -22.16 19.20
CA VAL A 173 -9.95 -21.55 18.74
C VAL A 173 -8.75 -22.45 19.04
N ALA A 174 -8.79 -23.18 20.17
CA ALA A 174 -7.75 -24.16 20.50
C ALA A 174 -7.76 -25.40 19.59
N ASP A 175 -8.92 -25.74 19.01
CA ASP A 175 -9.07 -26.86 18.07
C ASP A 175 -8.69 -26.44 16.64
N GLU A 176 -9.23 -25.32 16.16
CA GLU A 176 -8.96 -24.80 14.82
C GLU A 176 -9.04 -23.27 14.78
N LEU A 177 -7.97 -22.62 14.30
CA LEU A 177 -7.86 -21.17 14.23
C LEU A 177 -8.78 -20.60 13.13
N PRO A 178 -9.63 -19.60 13.44
CA PRO A 178 -10.32 -18.82 12.43
C PRO A 178 -9.41 -17.72 11.86
N ASP A 179 -9.80 -17.13 10.73
CA ASP A 179 -9.12 -15.95 10.15
C ASP A 179 -9.49 -14.66 10.89
N ALA A 180 -10.65 -14.59 11.56
CA ALA A 180 -11.02 -13.47 12.42
C ALA A 180 -12.09 -13.82 13.47
N LEU A 181 -12.12 -12.99 14.52
CA LEU A 181 -13.07 -13.06 15.63
C LEU A 181 -14.01 -11.84 15.61
N ILE A 182 -15.32 -12.10 15.69
CA ILE A 182 -16.33 -11.07 15.97
C ILE A 182 -16.98 -11.42 17.30
N VAL A 183 -16.80 -10.55 18.30
CA VAL A 183 -17.16 -10.88 19.68
C VAL A 183 -18.10 -9.83 20.25
N SER A 184 -19.30 -10.26 20.62
CA SER A 184 -20.23 -9.44 21.39
C SER A 184 -19.90 -9.50 22.88
N VAL A 185 -19.47 -8.38 23.44
CA VAL A 185 -19.13 -8.23 24.86
C VAL A 185 -20.29 -7.61 25.63
N GLN A 186 -20.58 -8.15 26.82
CA GLN A 186 -21.60 -7.62 27.72
C GLN A 186 -21.05 -7.18 29.08
N GLN A 187 -19.96 -7.82 29.54
CA GLN A 187 -19.36 -7.57 30.85
C GLN A 187 -17.86 -7.27 30.72
N ASP A 188 -17.33 -6.48 31.65
CA ASP A 188 -15.91 -6.10 31.62
C ASP A 188 -14.97 -7.32 31.71
N SER A 189 -15.41 -8.40 32.38
CA SER A 189 -14.68 -9.67 32.48
C SER A 189 -14.49 -10.38 31.14
N ASP A 190 -15.35 -10.12 30.15
CA ASP A 190 -15.20 -10.69 28.81
C ASP A 190 -13.97 -10.10 28.09
N PHE A 191 -13.61 -8.84 28.39
CA PHE A 191 -12.41 -8.21 27.82
C PHE A 191 -11.12 -8.84 28.35
N ASP A 192 -11.06 -9.12 29.66
CA ASP A 192 -9.91 -9.77 30.26
C ASP A 192 -9.71 -11.17 29.68
N ALA A 193 -10.81 -11.91 29.48
CA ALA A 193 -10.78 -13.22 28.87
C ALA A 193 -10.31 -13.16 27.41
N LEU A 194 -10.80 -12.19 26.63
CA LEU A 194 -10.34 -11.96 25.24
C LEU A 194 -8.85 -11.61 25.17
N ALA A 195 -8.37 -10.76 26.06
CA ALA A 195 -6.96 -10.38 26.13
C ALA A 195 -6.08 -11.62 26.42
N ALA A 196 -6.51 -12.47 27.36
CA ALA A 196 -5.80 -13.71 27.67
C ALA A 196 -5.79 -14.70 26.49
N LEU A 197 -6.89 -14.81 25.75
CA LEU A 197 -6.97 -15.63 24.54
C LEU A 197 -5.97 -15.14 23.47
N GLN A 198 -5.95 -13.83 23.18
CA GLN A 198 -5.04 -13.25 22.18
C GLN A 198 -3.56 -13.41 22.54
N GLN A 199 -3.22 -13.26 23.83
CA GLN A 199 -1.85 -13.44 24.32
C GLN A 199 -1.38 -14.89 24.27
N GLY A 200 -2.30 -15.85 24.27
CA GLY A 200 -2.00 -17.28 24.17
C GLY A 200 -1.74 -17.78 22.74
N LEU A 201 -1.93 -16.95 21.72
CA LEU A 201 -1.73 -17.29 20.31
C LEU A 201 -0.35 -16.86 19.84
N GLU A 202 0.26 -17.64 18.93
CA GLU A 202 1.54 -17.29 18.28
C GLU A 202 1.43 -15.96 17.51
N GLN A 203 0.28 -15.74 16.86
CA GLN A 203 -0.08 -14.47 16.22
C GLN A 203 -1.49 -14.05 16.64
N PRO A 204 -1.68 -12.78 17.04
CA PRO A 204 -3.00 -12.31 17.44
C PRO A 204 -3.95 -12.30 16.24
N LEU A 205 -5.15 -12.85 16.43
CA LEU A 205 -6.18 -12.88 15.40
C LEU A 205 -6.84 -11.52 15.24
N PRO A 206 -7.25 -11.13 14.04
CA PRO A 206 -8.11 -9.97 13.85
C PRO A 206 -9.38 -10.05 14.71
N LEU A 207 -9.59 -9.04 15.56
CA LEU A 207 -10.69 -8.99 16.53
C LEU A 207 -11.57 -7.75 16.32
N LEU A 208 -12.87 -7.97 16.10
CA LEU A 208 -13.89 -6.92 16.11
C LEU A 208 -14.80 -7.11 17.32
N VAL A 209 -14.96 -6.05 18.12
CA VAL A 209 -15.80 -6.05 19.32
C VAL A 209 -17.12 -5.35 19.04
N ILE A 210 -18.22 -5.95 19.51
CA ILE A 210 -19.55 -5.36 19.52
C ILE A 210 -19.96 -5.11 20.98
N HIS A 211 -20.40 -3.89 21.29
CA HIS A 211 -20.83 -3.48 22.63
C HIS A 211 -22.15 -2.69 22.60
N ASP A 212 -22.80 -2.54 23.76
CA ASP A 212 -24.01 -1.71 23.93
C ASP A 212 -23.71 -0.25 24.30
N ARG A 213 -22.45 0.07 24.59
CA ARG A 213 -22.02 1.37 25.11
C ARG A 213 -20.84 1.90 24.32
N ALA A 214 -20.77 3.21 24.17
CA ALA A 214 -19.69 3.92 23.48
C ALA A 214 -18.74 4.66 24.45
N ASP A 215 -18.70 4.27 25.73
CA ASP A 215 -17.89 4.94 26.74
C ASP A 215 -16.39 4.64 26.59
N PHE A 216 -15.56 5.57 27.07
CA PHE A 216 -14.10 5.49 26.98
C PHE A 216 -13.53 4.23 27.65
N ALA A 217 -14.09 3.80 28.79
CA ALA A 217 -13.58 2.65 29.52
C ALA A 217 -13.77 1.36 28.70
N SER A 218 -14.95 1.17 28.11
CA SER A 218 -15.26 0.01 27.27
C SER A 218 -14.42 -0.01 25.98
N GLN A 219 -14.19 1.15 25.35
CA GLN A 219 -13.32 1.25 24.17
C GLN A 219 -11.85 0.95 24.52
N LEU A 220 -11.36 1.47 25.64
CA LEU A 220 -9.99 1.21 26.11
C LEU A 220 -9.78 -0.27 26.47
N ALA A 221 -10.78 -0.90 27.08
CA ALA A 221 -10.75 -2.34 27.38
C ALA A 221 -10.70 -3.18 26.10
N ALA A 222 -11.48 -2.81 25.08
CA ALA A 222 -11.43 -3.46 23.77
C ALA A 222 -10.04 -3.33 23.11
N VAL A 223 -9.44 -2.14 23.14
CA VAL A 223 -8.08 -1.91 22.61
C VAL A 223 -7.05 -2.76 23.36
N ARG A 224 -7.14 -2.84 24.68
CA ARG A 224 -6.25 -3.68 25.51
C ARG A 224 -6.40 -5.18 25.22
N ALA A 225 -7.58 -5.61 24.80
CA ALA A 225 -7.85 -6.97 24.34
C ALA A 225 -7.40 -7.20 22.88
N GLY A 226 -6.78 -6.23 22.22
CA GLY A 226 -6.30 -6.35 20.84
C GLY A 226 -7.36 -6.12 19.76
N ALA A 227 -8.49 -5.49 20.10
CA ALA A 227 -9.53 -5.20 19.13
C ALA A 227 -9.05 -4.22 18.05
N GLN A 228 -9.29 -4.55 16.79
CA GLN A 228 -9.01 -3.73 15.61
C GLN A 228 -10.23 -2.92 15.15
N GLY A 229 -11.42 -3.25 15.68
CA GLY A 229 -12.64 -2.47 15.47
C GLY A 229 -13.59 -2.58 16.66
N PHE A 230 -14.35 -1.51 16.89
CA PHE A 230 -15.31 -1.38 17.97
C PHE A 230 -16.64 -0.86 17.42
N PHE A 231 -17.72 -1.61 17.63
CA PHE A 231 -19.04 -1.32 17.11
C PHE A 231 -20.06 -1.23 18.23
N VAL A 232 -20.95 -0.25 18.13
CA VAL A 232 -22.02 -0.01 19.10
C VAL A 232 -23.35 -0.37 18.47
N ARG A 233 -24.26 -1.00 19.22
CA ARG A 233 -25.62 -1.26 18.73
C ARG A 233 -26.43 0.04 18.61
N PRO A 234 -27.28 0.20 17.58
CA PRO A 234 -27.57 -0.76 16.49
C PRO A 234 -26.44 -0.83 15.46
N LEU A 235 -26.15 -2.05 14.99
CA LEU A 235 -25.01 -2.32 14.11
C LEU A 235 -25.30 -1.95 12.65
N ASP A 236 -24.35 -1.27 12.01
CA ASP A 236 -24.23 -1.24 10.56
C ASP A 236 -23.38 -2.42 10.10
N ILE A 237 -24.02 -3.46 9.58
CA ILE A 237 -23.34 -4.68 9.14
C ILE A 237 -22.40 -4.39 7.96
N THR A 238 -22.69 -3.39 7.13
CA THR A 238 -21.83 -2.98 6.01
C THR A 238 -20.54 -2.36 6.53
N GLN A 239 -20.62 -1.53 7.57
CA GLN A 239 -19.44 -0.93 8.20
C GLN A 239 -18.59 -1.98 8.94
N LEU A 240 -19.26 -2.94 9.58
CA LEU A 240 -18.61 -4.07 10.24
C LEU A 240 -17.86 -4.93 9.22
N GLU A 241 -18.52 -5.26 8.11
CA GLU A 241 -17.93 -6.06 7.04
C GLU A 241 -16.74 -5.35 6.38
N ASN A 242 -16.87 -4.06 6.04
CA ASN A 242 -15.74 -3.29 5.52
C ASN A 242 -14.55 -3.26 6.50
N SER A 243 -14.81 -3.27 7.80
CA SER A 243 -13.73 -3.32 8.81
C SER A 243 -13.12 -4.71 8.92
N LEU A 244 -13.95 -5.75 8.81
CA LEU A 244 -13.52 -7.13 8.74
C LEU A 244 -12.63 -7.38 7.52
N GLU A 245 -13.06 -6.92 6.35
CA GLU A 245 -12.29 -7.02 5.11
C GLU A 245 -10.95 -6.27 5.23
N ARG A 246 -10.92 -5.05 5.77
CA ARG A 246 -9.65 -4.33 6.04
C ARG A 246 -8.72 -5.09 6.98
N CYS A 247 -9.29 -5.73 7.99
CA CYS A 247 -8.55 -6.54 8.96
C CYS A 247 -7.97 -7.81 8.32
N LEU A 248 -8.72 -8.45 7.41
CA LEU A 248 -8.32 -9.66 6.69
C LEU A 248 -7.36 -9.37 5.53
N ASP A 249 -7.55 -8.27 4.80
CA ASP A 249 -6.67 -7.83 3.71
C ASP A 249 -5.27 -7.45 4.22
N ARG A 250 -5.14 -7.07 5.49
CA ARG A 250 -3.82 -6.94 6.15
C ARG A 250 -3.05 -8.26 6.20
N GLN A 251 -3.71 -9.41 6.11
CA GLN A 251 -3.09 -10.74 6.12
C GLN A 251 -3.00 -11.40 4.72
N GLN A 252 -3.67 -10.86 3.68
CA GLN A 252 -3.69 -11.46 2.34
C GLN A 252 -3.47 -10.47 1.17
N GLY A 253 -3.17 -9.20 1.44
CA GLY A 253 -3.03 -8.18 0.40
C GLY A 253 -1.82 -8.39 -0.51
N GLU A 254 -1.88 -7.85 -1.73
CA GLU A 254 -0.71 -7.82 -2.62
C GLU A 254 0.49 -7.18 -1.90
N PRO A 255 1.70 -7.74 -2.04
CA PRO A 255 2.89 -7.24 -1.36
C PRO A 255 3.13 -5.76 -1.70
N PHE A 256 3.50 -4.95 -0.70
CA PHE A 256 3.68 -3.50 -0.87
C PHE A 256 4.72 -3.20 -1.94
N ARG A 257 4.39 -2.28 -2.85
CA ARG A 257 5.30 -1.87 -3.93
C ARG A 257 6.13 -0.67 -3.53
N VAL A 258 7.45 -0.86 -3.47
CA VAL A 258 8.43 0.14 -3.05
C VAL A 258 9.38 0.43 -4.21
N LEU A 259 9.45 1.69 -4.64
CA LEU A 259 10.44 2.14 -5.60
C LEU A 259 11.58 2.83 -4.83
N ILE A 260 12.80 2.38 -5.04
CA ILE A 260 14.01 3.00 -4.48
C ILE A 260 14.70 3.78 -5.60
N VAL A 261 14.91 5.08 -5.38
CA VAL A 261 15.68 5.95 -6.26
C VAL A 261 16.89 6.44 -5.49
N ASP A 262 18.06 5.92 -5.82
CA ASP A 262 19.32 6.18 -5.13
C ASP A 262 20.47 5.95 -6.13
N ASP A 263 21.45 6.85 -6.20
CA ASP A 263 22.61 6.75 -7.09
C ASP A 263 23.67 5.77 -6.56
N ASP A 264 23.62 5.41 -5.27
CA ASP A 264 24.43 4.35 -4.69
C ASP A 264 23.78 2.98 -4.91
N ALA A 265 24.20 2.31 -5.99
CA ALA A 265 23.68 1.00 -6.39
C ALA A 265 23.83 -0.09 -5.31
N GLU A 266 24.90 -0.07 -4.50
CA GLU A 266 25.14 -1.07 -3.46
C GLU A 266 24.24 -0.85 -2.24
N LEU A 267 24.09 0.42 -1.84
CA LEU A 267 23.20 0.78 -0.74
C LEU A 267 21.74 0.49 -1.13
N ALA A 268 21.34 0.83 -2.36
CA ALA A 268 20.03 0.52 -2.90
C ALA A 268 19.79 -1.01 -2.97
N ALA A 269 20.80 -1.80 -3.36
CA ALA A 269 20.72 -3.25 -3.40
C ALA A 269 20.51 -3.85 -2.01
N ARG A 270 21.21 -3.35 -0.98
CA ARG A 270 21.00 -3.77 0.42
C ARG A 270 19.57 -3.47 0.89
N TYR A 271 19.08 -2.24 0.67
CA TYR A 271 17.71 -1.87 1.05
C TYR A 271 16.67 -2.73 0.32
N SER A 272 16.86 -2.97 -0.98
CA SER A 272 15.99 -3.85 -1.76
C SER A 272 15.97 -5.26 -1.21
N LEU A 273 17.12 -5.83 -0.86
CA LEU A 273 17.21 -7.17 -0.30
C LEU A 273 16.47 -7.28 1.04
N VAL A 274 16.69 -6.32 1.94
CA VAL A 274 16.02 -6.24 3.26
C VAL A 274 14.51 -6.13 3.11
N LEU A 275 14.03 -5.23 2.25
CA LEU A 275 12.60 -4.99 2.06
C LEU A 275 11.91 -6.16 1.32
N ARG A 276 12.58 -6.78 0.34
CA ARG A 276 12.07 -8.00 -0.32
C ARG A 276 11.94 -9.17 0.65
N ASN A 277 12.89 -9.30 1.58
CA ASN A 277 12.81 -10.32 2.62
C ASN A 277 11.61 -10.11 3.57
N ALA A 278 11.20 -8.87 3.77
CA ALA A 278 9.95 -8.51 4.45
C ALA A 278 8.70 -8.60 3.55
N GLN A 279 8.76 -9.43 2.49
CA GLN A 279 7.66 -9.70 1.55
C GLN A 279 7.14 -8.46 0.80
N MET A 280 7.97 -7.44 0.58
CA MET A 280 7.63 -6.29 -0.27
C MET A 280 8.13 -6.49 -1.70
N GLN A 281 7.41 -5.95 -2.69
CA GLN A 281 7.90 -5.85 -4.06
C GLN A 281 8.75 -4.60 -4.18
N VAL A 282 10.02 -4.74 -4.56
CA VAL A 282 10.95 -3.61 -4.61
C VAL A 282 11.58 -3.47 -5.99
N GLN A 283 11.55 -2.27 -6.55
CA GLN A 283 12.30 -1.93 -7.77
C GLN A 283 13.33 -0.85 -7.44
N ILE A 284 14.54 -0.99 -7.98
CA ILE A 284 15.63 -0.01 -7.84
C ILE A 284 15.72 0.79 -9.13
N LEU A 285 15.94 2.10 -8.99
CA LEU A 285 16.24 3.01 -10.07
C LEU A 285 17.46 3.86 -9.71
N THR A 286 18.57 3.64 -10.41
CA THR A 286 19.81 4.43 -10.23
C THR A 286 19.87 5.66 -11.13
N GLU A 287 19.04 5.73 -12.18
CA GLU A 287 18.98 6.83 -13.13
C GLU A 287 17.66 7.61 -12.96
N PRO A 288 17.67 8.80 -12.33
CA PRO A 288 16.44 9.56 -12.05
C PRO A 288 15.63 9.94 -13.30
N THR A 289 16.26 10.00 -14.47
CA THR A 289 15.64 10.35 -15.76
C THR A 289 14.51 9.39 -16.16
N ARG A 290 14.52 8.14 -15.68
CA ARG A 290 13.50 7.13 -15.99
C ARG A 290 12.40 7.02 -14.92
N VAL A 291 12.35 7.95 -13.97
CA VAL A 291 11.40 7.86 -12.84
C VAL A 291 9.95 7.84 -13.32
N LEU A 292 9.57 8.67 -14.30
CA LEU A 292 8.19 8.77 -14.77
C LEU A 292 7.72 7.48 -15.46
N GLU A 293 8.60 6.86 -16.26
CA GLU A 293 8.33 5.56 -16.90
C GLU A 293 8.15 4.44 -15.86
N THR A 294 9.03 4.44 -14.85
CA THR A 294 9.02 3.45 -13.78
C THR A 294 7.79 3.63 -12.89
N MET A 295 7.43 4.86 -12.53
CA MET A 295 6.22 5.17 -11.77
C MET A 295 4.96 4.65 -12.46
N ARG A 296 4.83 4.80 -13.79
CA ARG A 296 3.67 4.28 -14.53
C ARG A 296 3.62 2.77 -14.62
N SER A 297 4.76 2.13 -14.90
CA SER A 297 4.83 0.68 -15.12
C SER A 297 4.80 -0.12 -13.82
N PHE A 298 5.43 0.38 -12.77
CA PHE A 298 5.53 -0.27 -11.47
C PHE A 298 4.41 0.15 -10.51
N ASN A 299 3.93 1.40 -10.62
CA ASN A 299 2.89 2.02 -9.79
C ASN A 299 3.15 1.84 -8.27
N PRO A 300 4.25 2.39 -7.73
CA PRO A 300 4.64 2.16 -6.34
C PRO A 300 3.68 2.81 -5.34
N GLU A 301 3.57 2.21 -4.15
CA GLU A 301 2.88 2.80 -3.00
C GLU A 301 3.81 3.70 -2.18
N VAL A 302 5.10 3.33 -2.13
CA VAL A 302 6.15 4.08 -1.44
C VAL A 302 7.31 4.35 -2.39
N LEU A 303 7.78 5.59 -2.39
CA LEU A 303 9.00 6.02 -3.04
C LEU A 303 10.05 6.32 -1.97
N LEU A 304 11.10 5.51 -1.89
CA LEU A 304 12.31 5.83 -1.16
C LEU A 304 13.23 6.64 -2.07
N LEU A 305 13.51 7.87 -1.70
CA LEU A 305 14.17 8.83 -2.58
C LEU A 305 15.40 9.41 -1.91
N ASP A 306 16.57 9.18 -2.47
CA ASP A 306 17.77 9.87 -2.02
C ASP A 306 17.65 11.38 -2.25
N VAL A 307 18.14 12.18 -1.30
CA VAL A 307 18.04 13.64 -1.38
C VAL A 307 19.06 14.21 -2.37
N ASN A 308 20.24 13.61 -2.51
CA ASN A 308 21.37 14.17 -3.21
C ASN A 308 21.90 13.20 -4.27
N MET A 309 21.32 13.28 -5.47
CA MET A 309 21.76 12.50 -6.61
C MET A 309 22.48 13.38 -7.64
N PRO A 310 23.29 12.79 -8.53
CA PRO A 310 23.81 13.48 -9.70
C PRO A 310 22.66 14.06 -10.55
N ASP A 311 22.89 15.22 -11.16
CA ASP A 311 21.99 15.94 -12.08
C ASP A 311 20.68 16.52 -11.49
N CYS A 312 20.06 15.90 -10.48
CA CYS A 312 18.87 16.43 -9.81
C CYS A 312 18.80 16.04 -8.33
N SER A 313 18.23 16.93 -7.50
CA SER A 313 17.97 16.62 -6.10
C SER A 313 16.66 15.83 -5.91
N GLY A 314 16.60 15.01 -4.86
CA GLY A 314 15.39 14.30 -4.46
C GLY A 314 14.16 15.22 -4.34
N PRO A 315 14.25 16.38 -3.66
CA PRO A 315 13.14 17.33 -3.60
C PRO A 315 12.66 17.87 -4.95
N GLU A 316 13.55 18.08 -5.92
CA GLU A 316 13.14 18.49 -7.28
C GLU A 316 12.40 17.35 -7.99
N LEU A 317 12.87 16.12 -7.85
CA LEU A 317 12.21 14.93 -8.40
C LEU A 317 10.83 14.71 -7.77
N ALA A 318 10.71 14.87 -6.46
CA ALA A 318 9.45 14.76 -5.74
C ALA A 318 8.44 15.84 -6.17
N GLN A 319 8.89 17.10 -6.32
CA GLN A 319 8.02 18.16 -6.85
C GLN A 319 7.54 17.85 -8.26
N MET A 320 8.42 17.35 -9.14
CA MET A 320 8.03 16.93 -10.49
C MET A 320 6.99 15.80 -10.45
N ILE A 321 7.16 14.80 -9.58
CA ILE A 321 6.17 13.73 -9.38
C ILE A 321 4.82 14.31 -8.93
N ARG A 322 4.81 15.30 -8.02
CA ARG A 322 3.57 15.94 -7.55
C ARG A 322 2.87 16.83 -8.58
N LEU A 323 3.48 17.12 -9.73
CA LEU A 323 2.78 17.78 -10.85
C LEU A 323 1.79 16.83 -11.55
N HIS A 324 1.84 15.53 -11.25
CA HIS A 324 0.95 14.52 -11.82
C HIS A 324 -0.09 14.07 -10.79
N ASP A 325 -1.36 14.35 -11.06
CA ASP A 325 -2.49 14.01 -10.17
C ASP A 325 -2.56 12.52 -9.83
N GLU A 326 -2.13 11.65 -10.76
CA GLU A 326 -2.08 10.19 -10.60
C GLU A 326 -1.19 9.71 -9.44
N TRP A 327 -0.19 10.51 -9.02
CA TRP A 327 0.76 10.11 -7.97
C TRP A 327 0.65 10.91 -6.68
N LEU A 328 -0.41 11.70 -6.50
CA LEU A 328 -0.65 12.45 -5.26
C LEU A 328 -0.74 11.55 -4.02
N ARG A 329 -1.07 10.27 -4.21
CA ARG A 329 -1.24 9.28 -3.13
C ARG A 329 0.05 8.52 -2.78
N VAL A 330 1.07 8.57 -3.63
CA VAL A 330 2.32 7.84 -3.41
C VAL A 330 3.07 8.47 -2.25
N THR A 331 3.45 7.69 -1.24
CA THR A 331 4.22 8.21 -0.11
C THR A 331 5.68 8.37 -0.48
N ILE A 332 6.22 9.59 -0.38
CA ILE A 332 7.62 9.92 -0.66
C ILE A 332 8.38 10.03 0.66
N ILE A 333 9.32 9.11 0.88
CA ILE A 333 10.21 9.10 2.03
C ILE A 333 11.61 9.45 1.56
N TYR A 334 12.16 10.55 2.05
CA TYR A 334 13.53 10.94 1.74
C TYR A 334 14.54 10.10 2.52
N LEU A 335 15.58 9.63 1.85
CA LEU A 335 16.76 9.05 2.50
C LEU A 335 17.89 10.08 2.44
N SER A 336 18.51 10.43 3.56
CA SER A 336 19.63 11.38 3.49
C SER A 336 20.64 11.29 4.61
N ALA A 337 21.90 11.58 4.25
CA ALA A 337 23.01 11.70 5.15
C ALA A 337 23.10 13.10 5.80
N GLU A 338 22.03 13.91 5.81
CA GLU A 338 21.97 15.20 6.53
C GLU A 338 21.29 15.04 7.89
N THR A 339 21.86 15.62 8.94
CA THR A 339 21.38 15.53 10.35
C THR A 339 20.85 16.87 10.83
N ASP A 340 21.14 17.94 10.10
CA ASP A 340 20.64 19.26 10.42
C ASP A 340 19.12 19.30 10.22
N THR A 341 18.41 19.40 11.34
CA THR A 341 16.95 19.44 11.39
C THR A 341 16.37 20.60 10.56
N HIS A 342 17.06 21.72 10.41
CA HIS A 342 16.59 22.83 9.57
C HIS A 342 16.64 22.50 8.08
N ARG A 343 17.70 21.84 7.62
CA ARG A 343 17.83 21.40 6.21
C ARG A 343 16.86 20.25 5.92
N GLN A 344 16.66 19.34 6.87
CA GLN A 344 15.64 18.28 6.78
C GLN A 344 14.23 18.85 6.67
N MET A 345 13.87 19.84 7.50
CA MET A 345 12.57 20.52 7.44
C MET A 345 12.36 21.25 6.10
N ALA A 346 13.40 21.86 5.55
CA ALA A 346 13.32 22.52 4.25
C ALA A 346 13.05 21.53 3.09
N ALA A 347 13.52 20.29 3.19
CA ALA A 347 13.24 19.23 2.23
C ALA A 347 11.79 18.69 2.37
N LEU A 348 11.32 18.49 3.61
CA LEU A 348 9.93 18.06 3.89
C LEU A 348 8.89 19.06 3.35
N LEU A 349 9.13 20.36 3.50
CA LEU A 349 8.26 21.41 2.95
C LEU A 349 8.15 21.39 1.42
N LYS A 350 9.06 20.67 0.72
CA LYS A 350 9.11 20.52 -0.74
C LYS A 350 8.50 19.19 -1.21
N ALA A 351 7.38 18.78 -0.61
CA ALA A 351 6.54 17.66 -1.05
C ALA A 351 6.96 16.23 -0.64
N GLY A 352 7.81 16.08 0.39
CA GLY A 352 8.03 14.78 1.04
C GLY A 352 7.01 14.52 2.15
N ASP A 353 6.74 13.24 2.41
CA ASP A 353 5.84 12.80 3.48
C ASP A 353 6.61 12.43 4.76
N ASP A 354 7.85 11.96 4.62
CA ASP A 354 8.74 11.65 5.73
C ASP A 354 10.22 11.70 5.34
N PHE A 355 11.09 11.59 6.33
CA PHE A 355 12.54 11.59 6.18
C PHE A 355 13.20 10.52 7.06
N ILE A 356 14.11 9.76 6.46
CA ILE A 356 14.97 8.78 7.12
C ILE A 356 16.42 9.25 7.03
N THR A 357 17.07 9.35 8.20
CA THR A 357 18.49 9.71 8.28
C THR A 357 19.35 8.46 8.02
N LYS A 358 20.29 8.56 7.09
CA LYS A 358 21.37 7.58 6.88
C LYS A 358 22.49 7.82 7.90
N PRO A 359 23.09 6.76 8.50
CA PRO A 359 22.76 5.33 8.31
C PRO A 359 21.50 4.90 9.06
N ILE A 360 20.76 3.93 8.51
CA ILE A 360 19.55 3.33 9.11
C ILE A 360 19.74 1.82 9.29
N SER A 361 19.21 1.26 10.39
CA SER A 361 19.19 -0.19 10.60
C SER A 361 18.14 -0.88 9.72
N ASP A 362 18.39 -2.13 9.35
CA ASP A 362 17.49 -2.92 8.51
C ASP A 362 16.08 -3.03 9.12
N THR A 363 15.98 -3.21 10.45
CA THR A 363 14.70 -3.26 11.18
C THR A 363 13.94 -1.94 11.15
N ALA A 364 14.63 -0.81 11.31
CA ALA A 364 14.00 0.50 11.29
C ALA A 364 13.51 0.85 9.88
N LEU A 365 14.26 0.46 8.84
CA LEU A 365 13.87 0.65 7.44
C LEU A 365 12.57 -0.11 7.13
N VAL A 366 12.50 -1.40 7.48
CA VAL A 366 11.30 -2.22 7.27
C VAL A 366 10.10 -1.62 7.99
N ALA A 367 10.26 -1.26 9.27
CA ALA A 367 9.18 -0.71 10.06
C ALA A 367 8.65 0.62 9.50
N ALA A 368 9.54 1.52 9.08
CA ALA A 368 9.17 2.81 8.51
C ALA A 368 8.43 2.65 7.18
N VAL A 369 8.99 1.88 6.23
CA VAL A 369 8.40 1.65 4.91
C VAL A 369 7.04 0.96 5.04
N TYR A 370 6.96 -0.09 5.88
CA TYR A 370 5.72 -0.82 6.09
C TYR A 370 4.62 0.07 6.67
N SER A 371 4.93 0.87 7.70
CA SER A 371 3.97 1.80 8.33
C SER A 371 3.39 2.80 7.34
N HIS A 372 4.26 3.36 6.47
CA HIS A 372 3.84 4.30 5.44
C HIS A 372 3.04 3.65 4.33
N ALA A 373 3.50 2.51 3.80
CA ALA A 373 2.80 1.76 2.76
C ALA A 373 1.40 1.35 3.24
N GLN A 374 1.31 0.86 4.48
CA GLN A 374 0.05 0.50 5.11
C GLN A 374 -0.89 1.70 5.26
N ARG A 375 -0.38 2.87 5.64
CA ARG A 375 -1.17 4.09 5.78
C ARG A 375 -1.66 4.61 4.43
N ALA A 376 -0.78 4.63 3.42
CA ALA A 376 -1.10 5.01 2.06
C ALA A 376 -2.21 4.12 1.48
N ARG A 377 -2.06 2.79 1.64
CA ARG A 377 -3.07 1.81 1.24
C ARG A 377 -4.38 2.02 1.98
N SER A 378 -4.34 2.16 3.31
CA SER A 378 -5.56 2.35 4.13
C SER A 378 -6.31 3.62 3.75
N LEU A 379 -5.59 4.72 3.51
CA LEU A 379 -6.17 5.99 3.04
C LEU A 379 -6.73 5.84 1.62
N SER A 380 -6.00 5.17 0.73
CA SER A 380 -6.47 4.90 -0.63
C SER A 380 -7.76 4.06 -0.58
N THR A 381 -7.79 2.93 0.12
CA THR A 381 -8.99 2.08 0.27
C THR A 381 -10.17 2.84 0.90
N ALA A 382 -9.93 3.64 1.94
CA ALA A 382 -10.99 4.43 2.57
C ALA A 382 -11.55 5.53 1.65
N LEU A 383 -10.70 6.15 0.84
CA LEU A 383 -11.13 7.14 -0.14
C LEU A 383 -11.74 6.50 -1.38
N ALA A 384 -11.33 5.29 -1.72
CA ALA A 384 -11.73 4.55 -2.90
C ALA A 384 -13.10 3.88 -2.76
N ARG A 385 -13.68 3.78 -1.55
CA ARG A 385 -14.94 3.07 -1.34
C ARG A 385 -16.15 3.97 -1.12
N ASP A 386 -17.23 3.68 -1.82
CA ASP A 386 -18.54 4.31 -1.65
C ASP A 386 -19.13 3.96 -0.28
N SER A 387 -19.57 4.95 0.48
CA SER A 387 -20.02 4.77 1.86
C SER A 387 -21.32 3.98 1.99
N LEU A 388 -22.16 3.96 0.94
CA LEU A 388 -23.44 3.26 0.97
C LEU A 388 -23.29 1.78 0.64
N THR A 389 -22.43 1.46 -0.33
CA THR A 389 -22.30 0.11 -0.89
C THR A 389 -21.02 -0.60 -0.49
N GLY A 390 -19.97 0.13 -0.10
CA GLY A 390 -18.61 -0.39 0.11
C GLY A 390 -17.86 -0.73 -1.19
N LEU A 391 -18.42 -0.44 -2.35
CA LEU A 391 -17.79 -0.72 -3.66
C LEU A 391 -16.79 0.37 -4.03
N LEU A 392 -15.97 0.13 -5.05
CA LEU A 392 -15.08 1.17 -5.57
C LEU A 392 -15.87 2.41 -6.02
N LYS A 393 -15.34 3.61 -5.82
CA LYS A 393 -15.90 4.84 -6.35
C LYS A 393 -15.61 4.95 -7.84
N HIS A 394 -16.29 5.90 -8.47
CA HIS A 394 -16.15 6.25 -9.88
C HIS A 394 -14.70 6.38 -10.36
N ALA A 395 -13.84 7.06 -9.62
CA ALA A 395 -12.43 7.25 -10.02
C ALA A 395 -11.66 5.93 -10.01
N ASP A 396 -11.81 5.15 -8.95
CA ASP A 396 -11.02 3.94 -8.70
C ASP A 396 -11.44 2.79 -9.63
N ILE A 397 -12.73 2.65 -9.95
CA ILE A 397 -13.17 1.63 -10.92
C ILE A 397 -12.70 1.96 -12.35
N LYS A 398 -12.56 3.25 -12.70
CA LYS A 398 -11.96 3.67 -13.97
C LYS A 398 -10.48 3.31 -14.05
N GLU A 399 -9.76 3.47 -12.94
CA GLU A 399 -8.36 3.07 -12.84
C GLU A 399 -8.20 1.55 -13.01
N GLN A 400 -9.04 0.75 -12.33
CA GLN A 400 -9.05 -0.71 -12.50
C GLN A 400 -9.27 -1.13 -13.96
N LEU A 401 -10.17 -0.44 -14.68
CA LEU A 401 -10.35 -0.69 -16.11
C LEU A 401 -9.10 -0.34 -16.92
N ALA A 402 -8.43 0.78 -16.63
CA ALA A 402 -7.20 1.17 -17.33
C ALA A 402 -6.07 0.14 -17.10
N LEU A 403 -5.91 -0.34 -15.87
CA LEU A 403 -4.96 -1.40 -15.53
C LEU A 403 -5.28 -2.71 -16.26
N GLU A 404 -6.56 -3.09 -16.33
CA GLU A 404 -6.97 -4.32 -17.00
C GLU A 404 -6.79 -4.25 -18.52
N VAL A 405 -6.97 -3.08 -19.14
CA VAL A 405 -6.64 -2.88 -20.56
C VAL A 405 -5.16 -3.18 -20.80
N GLN A 406 -4.25 -2.61 -20.00
CA GLN A 406 -2.82 -2.88 -20.11
C GLN A 406 -2.49 -4.37 -19.91
N ARG A 407 -3.16 -5.02 -18.95
CA ARG A 407 -3.01 -6.46 -18.70
C ARG A 407 -3.46 -7.30 -19.89
N THR A 408 -4.58 -6.92 -20.51
CA THR A 408 -5.12 -7.56 -21.71
C THR A 408 -4.16 -7.42 -22.88
N THR A 409 -3.60 -6.22 -23.12
CA THR A 409 -2.59 -5.99 -24.16
C THR A 409 -1.40 -6.94 -24.02
N ARG A 410 -0.93 -7.16 -22.78
CA ARG A 410 0.24 -8.00 -22.51
C ARG A 410 -0.05 -9.50 -22.60
N THR A 411 -1.22 -9.94 -22.11
CA THR A 411 -1.54 -11.36 -21.97
C THR A 411 -2.30 -11.93 -23.17
N GLY A 412 -2.93 -11.07 -23.98
CA GLY A 412 -3.82 -11.47 -25.07
C GLY A 412 -5.13 -12.13 -24.61
N LYS A 413 -5.42 -12.17 -23.30
CA LYS A 413 -6.66 -12.74 -22.77
C LYS A 413 -7.80 -11.71 -22.85
N PRO A 414 -9.04 -12.13 -23.13
CA PRO A 414 -10.17 -11.19 -23.27
C PRO A 414 -10.55 -10.61 -21.90
N ALA A 415 -10.97 -9.35 -21.86
CA ALA A 415 -11.61 -8.75 -20.69
C ALA A 415 -12.87 -7.99 -21.10
N SER A 416 -13.81 -7.83 -20.20
CA SER A 416 -15.06 -7.11 -20.46
C SER A 416 -15.33 -6.06 -19.40
N VAL A 417 -15.85 -4.91 -19.82
CA VAL A 417 -16.44 -3.90 -18.94
C VAL A 417 -17.96 -3.95 -19.07
N VAL A 418 -18.64 -3.83 -17.93
CA VAL A 418 -20.11 -3.81 -17.85
C VAL A 418 -20.55 -2.54 -17.16
N MET A 419 -21.44 -1.78 -17.80
CA MET A 419 -22.14 -0.64 -17.22
C MET A 419 -23.56 -1.07 -16.86
N LEU A 420 -24.01 -0.76 -15.64
CA LEU A 420 -25.30 -1.14 -15.10
C LEU A 420 -26.04 0.06 -14.53
N ASP A 421 -27.36 0.02 -14.60
CA ASP A 421 -28.22 1.04 -14.00
C ASP A 421 -29.57 0.46 -13.56
N LEU A 422 -30.03 0.90 -12.39
CA LEU A 422 -31.32 0.50 -11.81
C LEU A 422 -32.49 1.12 -12.59
N ASP A 423 -33.38 0.27 -13.09
CA ASP A 423 -34.51 0.71 -13.87
C ASP A 423 -35.52 1.48 -13.01
N HIS A 424 -35.89 2.68 -13.47
CA HIS A 424 -36.89 3.54 -12.82
C HIS A 424 -36.52 3.96 -11.38
N PHE A 425 -35.23 4.01 -11.03
CA PHE A 425 -34.80 4.28 -9.65
C PHE A 425 -35.30 5.61 -9.07
N LYS A 426 -35.35 6.67 -9.87
CA LYS A 426 -35.95 7.95 -9.45
C LYS A 426 -37.40 7.78 -8.97
N GLN A 427 -38.21 6.99 -9.68
CA GLN A 427 -39.61 6.74 -9.28
C GLN A 427 -39.70 5.96 -7.96
N ILE A 428 -38.74 5.06 -7.71
CA ILE A 428 -38.65 4.32 -6.45
C ILE A 428 -38.39 5.28 -5.30
N ASN A 429 -37.42 6.19 -5.44
CA ASN A 429 -37.14 7.20 -4.42
C ASN A 429 -38.33 8.14 -4.20
N ASP A 430 -38.97 8.59 -5.27
CA ASP A 430 -40.11 9.51 -5.20
C ASP A 430 -41.35 8.84 -4.56
N THR A 431 -41.52 7.52 -4.73
CA THR A 431 -42.69 6.77 -4.22
C THR A 431 -42.48 6.20 -2.82
N TYR A 432 -41.31 5.60 -2.57
CA TYR A 432 -41.03 4.80 -1.36
C TYR A 432 -40.00 5.46 -0.43
N GLY A 433 -39.45 6.61 -0.84
CA GLY A 433 -38.45 7.36 -0.08
C GLY A 433 -37.02 6.87 -0.28
N HIS A 434 -36.06 7.75 0.01
CA HIS A 434 -34.63 7.50 -0.18
C HIS A 434 -34.11 6.29 0.61
N ALA A 435 -34.64 6.02 1.81
CA ALA A 435 -34.21 4.87 2.61
C ALA A 435 -34.54 3.53 1.93
N ALA A 436 -35.68 3.45 1.23
CA ALA A 436 -36.03 2.27 0.44
C ALA A 436 -35.13 2.14 -0.79
N GLY A 437 -34.83 3.25 -1.47
CA GLY A 437 -33.86 3.28 -2.58
C GLY A 437 -32.47 2.82 -2.15
N ASP A 438 -31.97 3.28 -1.01
CA ASP A 438 -30.69 2.86 -0.44
C ASP A 438 -30.64 1.33 -0.19
N ASN A 439 -31.75 0.74 0.26
CA ASN A 439 -31.84 -0.72 0.45
C ASN A 439 -31.75 -1.47 -0.89
N VAL A 440 -32.38 -0.93 -1.94
CA VAL A 440 -32.30 -1.49 -3.30
C VAL A 440 -30.85 -1.44 -3.81
N ILE A 441 -30.16 -0.32 -3.64
CA ILE A 441 -28.75 -0.15 -4.03
C ILE A 441 -27.87 -1.17 -3.28
N ARG A 442 -28.02 -1.27 -1.95
CA ARG A 442 -27.25 -2.24 -1.15
C ARG A 442 -27.51 -3.69 -1.58
N ALA A 443 -28.76 -4.03 -1.87
CA ALA A 443 -29.11 -5.37 -2.33
C ALA A 443 -28.46 -5.72 -3.68
N LEU A 444 -28.46 -4.78 -4.63
CA LEU A 444 -27.79 -4.98 -5.92
C LEU A 444 -26.28 -5.15 -5.73
N ALA A 445 -25.64 -4.26 -4.95
CA ALA A 445 -24.22 -4.34 -4.65
C ALA A 445 -23.82 -5.71 -4.04
N ASN A 446 -24.59 -6.20 -3.08
CA ASN A 446 -24.35 -7.49 -2.43
C ASN A 446 -24.55 -8.67 -3.39
N LEU A 447 -25.59 -8.63 -4.23
CA LEU A 447 -25.82 -9.66 -5.22
C LEU A 447 -24.70 -9.72 -6.26
N LEU A 448 -24.20 -8.57 -6.70
CA LEU A 448 -23.07 -8.49 -7.63
C LEU A 448 -21.81 -9.10 -7.01
N ARG A 449 -21.47 -8.73 -5.76
CA ARG A 449 -20.32 -9.32 -5.04
C ARG A 449 -20.39 -10.84 -4.90
N GLN A 450 -21.57 -11.39 -4.63
CA GLN A 450 -21.75 -12.84 -4.48
C GLN A 450 -21.55 -13.63 -5.77
N ARG A 451 -21.78 -13.00 -6.91
CA ARG A 451 -21.82 -13.67 -8.22
C ARG A 451 -20.56 -13.43 -9.03
N LEU A 452 -19.85 -12.35 -8.75
CA LEU A 452 -18.57 -12.01 -9.36
C LEU A 452 -17.42 -12.64 -8.57
N ARG A 453 -16.28 -12.85 -9.25
CA ARG A 453 -15.08 -13.47 -8.68
C ARG A 453 -14.30 -12.42 -7.90
N ARG A 454 -13.41 -12.86 -7.00
CA ARG A 454 -12.50 -11.96 -6.26
C ARG A 454 -11.60 -11.12 -7.18
N ILE A 455 -11.26 -11.64 -8.37
CA ILE A 455 -10.45 -10.93 -9.37
C ILE A 455 -11.26 -9.90 -10.18
N ASP A 456 -12.59 -9.96 -10.14
CA ASP A 456 -13.45 -9.02 -10.84
C ASP A 456 -13.53 -7.73 -10.01
N SER A 457 -13.40 -6.58 -10.66
CA SER A 457 -13.52 -5.29 -9.99
C SER A 457 -14.95 -4.75 -10.11
N LEU A 458 -15.48 -4.21 -9.01
CA LEU A 458 -16.83 -3.66 -8.97
C LEU A 458 -16.84 -2.29 -8.31
N GLY A 459 -17.48 -1.32 -8.98
CA GLY A 459 -17.59 0.04 -8.50
C GLY A 459 -18.97 0.64 -8.68
N ARG A 460 -19.31 1.59 -7.81
CA ARG A 460 -20.45 2.48 -7.95
C ARG A 460 -20.01 3.72 -8.73
N TYR A 461 -20.50 3.81 -9.96
CA TYR A 461 -20.10 4.84 -10.93
C TYR A 461 -20.88 6.15 -10.72
N GLY A 462 -22.14 6.04 -10.30
CA GLY A 462 -23.06 7.15 -10.07
C GLY A 462 -24.05 6.85 -8.95
N GLY A 463 -25.13 7.63 -8.86
CA GLY A 463 -26.15 7.44 -7.81
C GLY A 463 -26.80 6.06 -7.86
N GLU A 464 -27.18 5.61 -9.04
CA GLU A 464 -27.86 4.33 -9.30
C GLU A 464 -27.11 3.44 -10.30
N GLU A 465 -25.89 3.84 -10.64
CA GLU A 465 -25.07 3.27 -11.72
C GLU A 465 -23.88 2.50 -11.14
N PHE A 466 -23.59 1.34 -11.73
CA PHE A 466 -22.50 0.46 -11.32
C PHE A 466 -21.64 0.07 -12.54
N VAL A 467 -20.35 -0.12 -12.30
CA VAL A 467 -19.41 -0.63 -13.31
C VAL A 467 -18.74 -1.89 -12.77
N ALA A 468 -18.65 -2.92 -13.61
CA ALA A 468 -17.83 -4.10 -13.36
C ALA A 468 -16.76 -4.26 -14.43
N VAL A 469 -15.55 -4.62 -14.01
CA VAL A 469 -14.43 -5.00 -14.88
C VAL A 469 -14.16 -6.47 -14.66
N LEU A 470 -14.21 -7.27 -15.73
CA LEU A 470 -14.11 -8.72 -15.68
C LEU A 470 -12.86 -9.19 -16.45
N PRO A 471 -11.74 -9.43 -15.76
CA PRO A 471 -10.55 -10.02 -16.36
C PRO A 471 -10.83 -11.42 -16.90
N GLU A 472 -10.16 -11.78 -17.99
CA GLU A 472 -10.25 -13.13 -18.60
C GLU A 472 -11.70 -13.56 -18.93
N CYS A 473 -12.54 -12.59 -19.32
CA CYS A 473 -13.96 -12.77 -19.57
C CYS A 473 -14.37 -12.11 -20.89
N SER A 474 -14.86 -12.90 -21.85
CA SER A 474 -15.44 -12.41 -23.10
C SER A 474 -16.82 -11.77 -22.89
N ALA A 475 -17.27 -10.93 -23.82
CA ALA A 475 -18.58 -10.27 -23.70
C ALA A 475 -19.74 -11.27 -23.66
N LEU A 476 -19.61 -12.43 -24.32
CA LEU A 476 -20.63 -13.49 -24.27
C LEU A 476 -20.69 -14.15 -22.88
N GLN A 477 -19.55 -14.36 -22.22
CA GLN A 477 -19.51 -14.87 -20.85
C GLN A 477 -20.06 -13.84 -19.87
N ALA A 478 -19.63 -12.58 -20.00
CA ALA A 478 -20.14 -11.47 -19.22
C ALA A 478 -21.67 -11.35 -19.34
N ARG A 479 -22.21 -11.47 -20.56
CA ARG A 479 -23.66 -11.44 -20.79
C ARG A 479 -24.39 -12.54 -20.04
N ARG A 480 -23.88 -13.78 -20.03
CA ARG A 480 -24.51 -14.89 -19.29
C ARG A 480 -24.51 -14.61 -17.79
N ILE A 481 -23.38 -14.19 -17.24
CA ILE A 481 -23.24 -13.87 -15.82
C ILE A 481 -24.24 -12.78 -15.42
N PHE A 482 -24.27 -11.68 -16.17
CA PHE A 482 -25.13 -10.54 -15.85
C PHE A 482 -26.61 -10.80 -16.12
N ASP A 483 -26.97 -11.64 -17.09
CA ASP A 483 -28.36 -12.03 -17.30
C ASP A 483 -28.88 -12.93 -16.16
N GLU A 484 -28.04 -13.82 -15.63
CA GLU A 484 -28.39 -14.58 -14.41
C GLU A 484 -28.57 -13.67 -13.18
N ILE A 485 -27.66 -12.70 -13.00
CA ILE A 485 -27.76 -11.71 -11.92
C ILE A 485 -29.05 -10.90 -12.08
N ARG A 486 -29.39 -10.47 -13.30
CA ARG A 486 -30.60 -9.73 -13.62
C ARG A 486 -31.86 -10.49 -13.25
N VAL A 487 -31.97 -11.76 -13.65
CA VAL A 487 -33.14 -12.60 -13.34
C VAL A 487 -33.29 -12.76 -11.82
N ARG A 488 -32.20 -12.97 -11.10
CA ARG A 488 -32.22 -13.10 -9.63
C ARG A 488 -32.62 -11.79 -8.96
N PHE A 489 -32.06 -10.67 -9.40
CA PHE A 489 -32.37 -9.36 -8.84
C PHE A 489 -33.84 -8.99 -9.06
N ALA A 490 -34.38 -9.25 -10.25
CA ALA A 490 -35.79 -9.02 -10.58
C ALA A 490 -36.77 -9.86 -9.75
N ALA A 491 -36.30 -10.98 -9.17
CA ALA A 491 -37.09 -11.82 -8.28
C ALA A 491 -37.04 -11.37 -6.81
N LEU A 492 -36.16 -10.43 -6.45
CA LEU A 492 -36.10 -9.87 -5.10
C LEU A 492 -37.32 -8.97 -4.86
N SER A 493 -37.94 -9.17 -3.70
CA SER A 493 -39.00 -8.31 -3.18
C SER A 493 -38.43 -7.36 -2.13
N PHE A 494 -38.78 -6.08 -2.26
CA PHE A 494 -38.40 -5.01 -1.36
C PHE A 494 -39.62 -4.49 -0.62
N ASN A 495 -39.44 -4.08 0.63
CA ASN A 495 -40.52 -3.56 1.47
C ASN A 495 -40.26 -2.11 1.86
N ALA A 496 -41.29 -1.27 1.76
CA ALA A 496 -41.32 0.09 2.27
C ALA A 496 -42.58 0.25 3.14
N GLY A 497 -42.43 0.01 4.46
CA GLY A 497 -43.59 -0.14 5.35
C GLY A 497 -44.38 -1.40 4.99
N ASP A 498 -45.68 -1.24 4.73
CA ASP A 498 -46.60 -2.33 4.35
C ASP A 498 -46.67 -2.60 2.84
N GLN A 499 -45.90 -1.86 2.03
CA GLN A 499 -45.90 -2.00 0.56
C GLN A 499 -44.71 -2.83 0.07
N GLU A 500 -45.02 -3.89 -0.67
CA GLU A 500 -44.05 -4.74 -1.37
C GLU A 500 -43.89 -4.27 -2.82
N PHE A 501 -42.64 -4.14 -3.28
CA PHE A 501 -42.33 -3.76 -4.66
C PHE A 501 -41.11 -4.53 -5.19
N ARG A 502 -40.91 -4.49 -6.51
CA ARG A 502 -39.79 -5.15 -7.18
C ARG A 502 -39.06 -4.16 -8.07
N VAL A 503 -37.77 -4.43 -8.28
CA VAL A 503 -36.88 -3.58 -9.05
C VAL A 503 -36.10 -4.41 -10.04
N THR A 504 -35.83 -3.85 -11.22
CA THR A 504 -34.99 -4.47 -12.25
C THR A 504 -33.79 -3.57 -12.53
N PHE A 505 -32.81 -4.09 -13.26
CA PHE A 505 -31.73 -3.27 -13.81
C PHE A 505 -31.51 -3.62 -15.27
N SER A 506 -30.93 -2.68 -16.00
CA SER A 506 -30.44 -2.86 -17.36
C SER A 506 -28.91 -2.82 -17.35
N ALA A 507 -28.27 -3.52 -18.30
CA ALA A 507 -26.81 -3.56 -18.41
C ALA A 507 -26.33 -3.49 -19.86
N GLY A 508 -25.22 -2.80 -20.06
CA GLY A 508 -24.47 -2.73 -21.32
C GLY A 508 -23.06 -3.28 -21.15
N ILE A 509 -22.58 -4.05 -22.12
CA ILE A 509 -21.30 -4.76 -22.06
C ILE A 509 -20.42 -4.35 -23.23
N CYS A 510 -19.16 -4.03 -22.97
CA CYS A 510 -18.14 -3.86 -24.00
C CYS A 510 -16.97 -4.83 -23.71
N GLU A 511 -16.56 -5.60 -24.72
CA GLU A 511 -15.33 -6.38 -24.68
C GLU A 511 -14.15 -5.46 -25.03
N THR A 512 -13.06 -5.52 -24.26
CA THR A 512 -11.85 -4.80 -24.64
C THR A 512 -11.20 -5.46 -25.86
N ASP A 513 -10.65 -4.62 -26.73
CA ASP A 513 -9.75 -5.04 -27.81
C ASP A 513 -8.27 -5.03 -27.38
N GLY A 514 -7.98 -4.68 -26.11
CA GLY A 514 -6.63 -4.55 -25.57
C GLY A 514 -5.85 -3.33 -26.07
N HIS A 515 -6.46 -2.42 -26.82
CA HIS A 515 -5.77 -1.25 -27.41
C HIS A 515 -6.55 0.05 -27.23
N SER A 516 -7.88 -0.03 -27.18
CA SER A 516 -8.78 1.09 -26.93
C SER A 516 -8.59 1.64 -25.52
N ALA A 517 -8.63 2.97 -25.41
CA ALA A 517 -8.57 3.66 -24.13
C ALA A 517 -9.77 3.27 -23.24
N SER A 518 -9.56 3.19 -21.93
CA SER A 518 -10.60 2.83 -20.95
C SER A 518 -11.86 3.69 -21.04
N GLY A 519 -11.71 4.99 -21.35
CA GLY A 519 -12.83 5.90 -21.56
C GLY A 519 -13.75 5.49 -22.70
N LEU A 520 -13.18 5.08 -23.84
CA LEU A 520 -13.95 4.66 -25.01
C LEU A 520 -14.70 3.34 -24.76
N LEU A 521 -14.08 2.40 -24.02
CA LEU A 521 -14.73 1.15 -23.63
C LEU A 521 -15.94 1.39 -22.72
N LEU A 522 -15.84 2.34 -21.80
CA LEU A 522 -16.97 2.76 -20.96
C LEU A 522 -18.08 3.43 -21.78
N GLU A 523 -17.73 4.29 -22.74
CA GLU A 523 -18.71 4.92 -23.64
C GLU A 523 -19.47 3.87 -24.48
N HIS A 524 -18.77 2.85 -24.98
CA HIS A 524 -19.42 1.76 -25.71
C HIS A 524 -20.34 0.92 -24.82
N ALA A 525 -19.92 0.63 -23.58
CA ALA A 525 -20.76 -0.07 -22.61
C ALA A 525 -22.00 0.78 -22.23
N ASP A 526 -21.83 2.09 -22.05
CA ASP A 526 -22.92 3.02 -21.77
C ASP A 526 -23.91 3.12 -22.95
N GLN A 527 -23.42 3.18 -24.18
CA GLN A 527 -24.28 3.15 -25.37
C GLN A 527 -25.09 1.85 -25.46
N ALA A 528 -24.50 0.70 -25.12
CA ALA A 528 -25.21 -0.57 -25.05
C ALA A 528 -26.28 -0.56 -23.95
N LEU A 529 -25.98 0.03 -22.79
CA LEU A 529 -26.93 0.22 -21.69
C LEU A 529 -28.09 1.13 -22.12
N TYR A 530 -27.79 2.23 -22.83
CA TYR A 530 -28.80 3.13 -23.37
C TYR A 530 -29.78 2.38 -24.29
N VAL A 531 -29.27 1.51 -25.17
CA VAL A 531 -30.09 0.64 -26.02
C VAL A 531 -30.93 -0.32 -25.18
N ALA A 532 -30.38 -0.93 -24.13
CA ALA A 532 -31.13 -1.79 -23.21
C ALA A 532 -32.29 -1.03 -22.54
N LYS A 533 -32.08 0.22 -22.11
CA LYS A 533 -33.14 1.04 -21.52
C LYS A 533 -34.23 1.41 -22.52
N HIS A 534 -33.87 1.67 -23.79
CA HIS A 534 -34.84 2.01 -24.84
C HIS A 534 -35.64 0.81 -25.33
N ASN A 535 -35.05 -0.38 -25.34
CA ASN A 535 -35.70 -1.62 -25.77
C ASN A 535 -36.60 -2.26 -24.70
N GLY A 536 -37.08 -1.48 -23.73
CA GLY A 536 -38.00 -1.95 -22.69
C GLY A 536 -37.35 -2.32 -21.34
N ARG A 537 -36.08 -1.96 -21.12
CA ARG A 537 -35.36 -2.19 -19.84
C ARG A 537 -35.25 -3.67 -19.46
N ASN A 538 -34.79 -3.97 -18.23
CA ASN A 538 -34.63 -5.32 -17.69
C ASN A 538 -33.96 -6.28 -18.69
N GLN A 539 -32.85 -5.85 -19.29
CA GLN A 539 -32.12 -6.64 -20.27
C GLN A 539 -30.63 -6.31 -20.29
N VAL A 540 -29.84 -7.23 -20.84
CA VAL A 540 -28.40 -7.10 -21.00
C VAL A 540 -28.07 -7.02 -22.49
N GLN A 541 -27.38 -5.95 -22.89
CA GLN A 541 -26.97 -5.71 -24.28
C GLN A 541 -25.44 -5.70 -24.40
N ILE A 542 -24.93 -6.25 -25.51
CA ILE A 542 -23.51 -6.17 -25.85
C ILE A 542 -23.35 -5.04 -26.89
N ALA A 543 -22.34 -4.19 -26.69
CA ALA A 543 -21.98 -3.14 -27.63
C ALA A 543 -21.71 -3.74 -29.01
N GLN A 544 -22.29 -3.11 -30.03
CA GLN A 544 -21.97 -3.45 -31.42
C GLN A 544 -20.60 -2.87 -31.74
N ARG A 545 -19.73 -3.68 -32.35
CA ARG A 545 -18.39 -3.27 -32.77
C ARG A 545 -18.43 -2.22 -33.87
#